data_AF-A0A662LY19-F1
#
_entry.id   AF-A0A662LY19-F1
#
_cell.length_a   1.000
_cell.length_b   1.000
_cell.length_c   1.000
_cell.angle_alpha   90.00
_cell.angle_beta   90.00
_cell.angle_gamma   90.00
#
_symmetry.space_group_name_H-M   'P 1'
#
loop_
_entity.id
_entity.type
_entity.pdbx_description
1 polymer ?
#
loop_
_entity_poly.entity_id
_entity_poly.type
_entity_poly.pdbx_seq_one_letter_code
_entity_poly.pdbx_strand_id
1 'polypeptide(L)' 'WRETKGWTQEDYERDAAFVTEHQMTEGADEVFVNGDSYIPGAQSLDGLFKARLFGQREG' A
#
# COMPACT_ATOMS: atom_id res chain seq x y z
N TRP A 1 0.66 10.73 -7.24
CA TRP A 1 0.21 10.13 -5.96
C TRP A 1 -1.31 10.06 -6.00
N ARG A 2 -1.93 8.95 -5.57
CA ARG A 2 -3.38 8.85 -5.39
C ARG A 2 -3.76 9.53 -4.06
N GLU A 3 -4.81 10.33 -4.05
CA GLU A 3 -5.40 10.88 -2.83
C GLU A 3 -6.57 9.97 -2.42
N THR A 4 -6.47 9.32 -1.26
CA THR A 4 -7.43 8.31 -0.80
C THR A 4 -8.33 8.80 0.33
N LYS A 5 -8.21 10.07 0.73
CA LYS A 5 -9.09 10.66 1.74
C LYS A 5 -10.54 10.60 1.30
N GLY A 6 -11.36 9.89 2.08
CA GLY A 6 -12.79 9.73 1.85
C GLY A 6 -13.16 8.60 0.89
N TRP A 7 -12.19 7.77 0.45
CA TRP A 7 -12.49 6.57 -0.32
C TRP A 7 -13.35 5.59 0.47
N THR A 8 -14.32 5.01 -0.23
CA THR A 8 -15.11 3.89 0.27
C THR A 8 -14.44 2.57 -0.06
N GLN A 9 -15.01 1.46 0.41
CA GLN A 9 -14.53 0.13 0.06
C GLN A 9 -14.52 -0.10 -1.46
N GLU A 10 -15.58 0.34 -2.15
CA GLU A 10 -15.73 0.18 -3.60
C GLU A 10 -14.66 0.95 -4.39
N ASP A 11 -14.14 2.06 -3.84
CA ASP A 11 -13.02 2.79 -4.45
C ASP A 11 -11.72 1.98 -4.37
N TYR A 12 -11.44 1.38 -3.21
CA TYR A 12 -10.27 0.49 -3.04
C TYR A 12 -10.36 -0.77 -3.91
N GLU A 13 -11.55 -1.36 -4.04
CA GLU A 13 -11.77 -2.52 -4.89
C GLU A 13 -11.55 -2.18 -6.38
N ARG A 14 -12.06 -1.04 -6.83
CA ARG A 14 -11.85 -0.56 -8.21
C ARG A 14 -10.38 -0.27 -8.49
N ASP A 15 -9.68 0.30 -7.50
CA ASP A 15 -8.25 0.56 -7.58
C ASP A 15 -7.43 -0.73 -7.71
N ALA A 16 -7.74 -1.73 -6.90
CA ALA A 16 -7.08 -3.04 -6.95
C ALA A 16 -7.38 -3.78 -8.26
N ALA A 17 -8.63 -3.71 -8.75
CA ALA A 17 -9.03 -4.28 -10.03
C ALA A 17 -8.25 -3.64 -11.20
N PHE A 18 -8.17 -2.30 -11.24
CA PHE A 18 -7.40 -1.56 -12.24
C PHE A 18 -5.92 -1.98 -12.25
N VAL A 19 -5.29 -2.07 -11.08
CA VAL A 19 -3.89 -2.50 -10.94
C VAL A 19 -3.68 -3.93 -11.46
N THR A 20 -4.64 -4.82 -11.20
CA THR A 20 -4.60 -6.21 -11.66
C THR A 20 -4.82 -6.33 -13.17
N GLU A 21 -5.83 -5.65 -13.71
CA GLU A 21 -6.16 -5.64 -15.14
C GLU A 21 -5.00 -5.18 -16.00
N HIS A 22 -4.23 -4.21 -15.51
CA HIS A 22 -3.06 -3.67 -16.21
C HIS A 22 -1.74 -4.33 -15.81
N GLN A 23 -1.76 -5.42 -15.04
CA GLN A 23 -0.57 -6.17 -14.62
C GLN A 23 0.53 -5.28 -14.01
N MET A 24 0.15 -4.22 -13.29
CA MET A 24 1.11 -3.17 -12.88
C MET A 24 2.14 -3.63 -11.86
N THR A 25 1.91 -4.78 -11.22
CA THR A 25 2.80 -5.40 -10.23
C THR A 25 3.52 -6.63 -10.78
N GLU A 26 3.36 -6.95 -12.07
CA GLU A 26 3.98 -8.13 -12.67
C GLU A 26 5.52 -8.02 -12.66
N GLY A 27 6.17 -9.07 -12.18
CA GLY A 27 7.62 -9.14 -12.04
C GLY A 27 8.21 -8.38 -10.85
N ALA A 28 7.38 -7.73 -10.02
CA ALA A 28 7.84 -7.15 -8.76
C ALA A 28 7.96 -8.23 -7.68
N ASP A 29 9.10 -8.26 -6.98
CA ASP A 29 9.28 -9.12 -5.81
C ASP A 29 8.43 -8.64 -4.62
N GLU A 30 8.36 -7.32 -4.43
CA GLU A 30 7.63 -6.67 -3.35
C GLU A 30 6.91 -5.42 -3.86
N VAL A 31 5.70 -5.19 -3.33
CA VAL A 31 4.87 -4.03 -3.66
C VAL A 31 4.67 -3.21 -2.40
N PHE A 32 5.05 -1.93 -2.44
CA PHE A 32 4.90 -1.01 -1.32
C PHE A 32 3.90 0.10 -1.65
N VAL A 33 3.04 0.42 -0.70
CA VAL A 33 2.04 1.48 -0.79
C VAL A 33 2.19 2.44 0.39
N ASN A 34 1.83 3.71 0.19
CA ASN A 34 1.98 4.74 1.24
C ASN A 34 0.88 4.72 2.30
N GLY A 35 -0.07 3.79 2.25
CA GLY A 35 -1.21 3.72 3.14
C GLY A 35 -1.95 2.39 2.96
N ASP A 36 -3.22 2.35 3.34
CA ASP A 36 -4.06 1.17 3.14
C ASP A 36 -4.30 0.90 1.64
N SER A 37 -4.39 -0.38 1.28
CA SER A 37 -4.61 -0.81 -0.10
C SER A 37 -5.22 -2.21 -0.15
N TYR A 38 -6.01 -2.47 -1.18
CA TYR A 38 -6.54 -3.80 -1.51
C TYR A 38 -5.73 -4.49 -2.63
N ILE A 39 -4.66 -3.87 -3.11
CA ILE A 39 -3.76 -4.48 -4.10
C ILE A 39 -3.14 -5.75 -3.49
N PRO A 40 -3.30 -6.92 -4.12
CA PRO A 40 -2.75 -8.17 -3.58
C PRO A 40 -1.23 -8.09 -3.37
N GLY A 41 -0.77 -8.49 -2.19
CA GLY A 41 0.65 -8.50 -1.83
C GLY A 41 1.24 -7.13 -1.49
N ALA A 42 0.45 -6.04 -1.54
CA ALA A 42 0.94 -4.72 -1.19
C ALA A 42 1.18 -4.58 0.32
N GLN A 43 2.28 -3.94 0.68
CA GLN A 43 2.69 -3.66 2.05
C GLN A 43 2.66 -2.15 2.31
N SER A 44 2.01 -1.74 3.39
CA SER A 44 2.00 -0.33 3.79
C SER A 44 3.35 0.09 4.36
N LEU A 45 3.92 1.16 3.78
CA LEU A 45 5.15 1.79 4.27
C LEU A 45 4.97 2.45 5.63
N ASP A 46 3.74 2.73 6.07
CA ASP A 46 3.48 3.31 7.39
C ASP A 46 4.07 2.46 8.52
N GLY A 47 3.97 1.13 8.41
CA GLY A 47 4.55 0.21 9.39
C GLY A 47 6.07 0.33 9.46
N LEU A 48 6.73 0.34 8.30
CA LEU A 48 8.18 0.46 8.17
C LEU A 48 8.68 1.82 8.68
N PHE A 49 8.00 2.90 8.31
CA PHE A 49 8.33 4.24 8.75
C PHE A 49 8.12 4.40 10.25
N LYS A 50 7.01 3.93 10.82
CA LYS A 50 6.77 3.96 12.28
C LYS A 50 7.82 3.16 13.04
N ALA A 51 8.18 1.98 12.55
CA ALA A 51 9.23 1.16 13.14
C ALA A 51 10.59 1.88 13.13
N ARG A 52 10.94 2.57 12.04
CA ARG A 52 12.22 3.29 11.95
C ARG A 52 12.24 4.59 12.76
N LEU A 53 11.13 5.33 12.77
CA LEU A 53 11.02 6.61 13.48
C LEU A 53 10.87 6.44 15.00
N PHE A 54 10.23 5.37 15.46
CA PHE A 54 9.89 5.17 16.88
C PHE A 54 10.47 3.89 17.49
N GLY A 55 10.97 2.96 16.68
CA GLY A 55 11.56 1.70 17.15
C GLY A 55 13.04 1.78 17.55
N GLN A 56 13.73 2.90 17.27
CA GLN A 56 15.01 3.20 17.93
C GLN A 56 14.76 3.71 19.37
N ARG A 57 14.25 2.85 20.24
CA ARG A 57 14.46 2.96 21.68
C ARG A 57 15.22 1.71 22.11
N GLU A 58 16.53 1.74 21.86
CA GLU A 58 17.46 0.91 22.60
C GLU A 58 17.71 1.61 23.94
N GLY A 59 17.46 0.87 25.03
CA GLY A 59 18.01 1.19 26.35
C GLY A 59 19.45 0.71 26.45
#